data_AF-A0A920DI33-F1
#
_entry.id   AF-A0A920DI33-F1
#
_cell.length_a   1.000
_cell.length_b   1.000
_cell.length_c   1.000
_cell.angle_alpha   90.00
_cell.angle_beta   90.00
_cell.angle_gamma   90.00
#
_symmetry.space_group_name_H-M   'P 1'
#
loop_
_entity.id
_entity.type
_entity.pdbx_description
1 polymer ?
#
loop_
_entity_poly.entity_id
_entity_poly.type
_entity_poly.pdbx_seq_one_letter_code
_entity_poly.pdbx_strand_id
1 'polypeptide(L)' 'MIFETQSHTGGPIYHTDVLMYVGTGMIGICLEVITEKYRDQVESMVKQHHDIMEIEASQLLSFCGNSLEVLNKKMRHFL' A
#
# COMPACT_ATOMS: atom_id res chain seq x y z
N MET A 1 -13.76 -2.85 -5.29
CA MET A 1 -14.29 -2.41 -3.99
C MET A 1 -13.92 -0.95 -3.80
N ILE A 2 -14.76 -0.14 -3.18
CA ILE A 2 -14.42 1.23 -2.75
C ILE A 2 -14.31 1.18 -1.22
N PHE A 3 -13.27 1.80 -0.66
CA PHE A 3 -13.04 1.89 0.79
C PHE A 3 -12.60 3.30 1.16
N GLU A 4 -12.78 3.65 2.43
CA GLU A 4 -12.42 4.96 2.98
C GLU A 4 -11.10 4.86 3.74
N THR A 5 -10.41 6.00 3.79
CA THR A 5 -9.15 6.14 4.53
C THR A 5 -9.26 7.31 5.50
N GLN A 6 -8.47 7.26 6.56
CA GLN A 6 -8.37 8.31 7.54
C GLN A 6 -6.91 8.48 7.98
N SER A 7 -6.42 9.71 7.91
CA SER A 7 -5.09 10.12 8.37
C SER A 7 -5.09 10.38 9.88
N HIS A 8 -3.90 10.57 10.43
CA HIS A 8 -3.71 10.99 11.81
C HIS A 8 -4.33 12.37 12.15
N THR A 9 -4.68 13.19 11.15
CA THR A 9 -5.40 14.46 11.33
C THR A 9 -6.92 14.34 11.17
N GLY A 10 -7.43 13.12 10.95
CA GLY A 10 -8.86 12.83 10.79
C GLY A 10 -9.41 13.01 9.37
N GLY A 11 -8.64 13.59 8.46
CA GLY A 11 -8.99 13.74 7.04
C GLY A 11 -8.63 12.51 6.18
N PRO A 12 -9.16 12.38 4.96
CA PRO A 12 -8.84 11.25 4.08
C PRO A 12 -7.42 11.34 3.52
N ILE A 13 -6.82 10.18 3.21
CA ILE A 13 -5.60 10.10 2.40
C ILE A 13 -6.02 10.25 0.93
N TYR A 14 -5.61 11.36 0.29
CA TYR A 14 -6.04 11.69 -1.08
C TYR A 14 -5.29 10.92 -2.17
N HIS A 15 -4.02 10.60 -1.93
CA HIS A 15 -3.12 10.00 -2.91
C HIS A 15 -2.97 8.50 -2.67
N THR A 16 -3.57 7.68 -3.53
CA THR A 16 -3.49 6.22 -3.46
C THR A 16 -2.06 5.70 -3.59
N ASP A 17 -1.22 6.38 -4.37
CA ASP A 17 0.20 6.08 -4.55
C ASP A 17 1.06 6.44 -3.32
N VAL A 18 0.53 7.18 -2.35
CA VAL A 18 1.20 7.37 -1.05
C VAL A 18 0.73 6.31 -0.04
N LEU A 19 -0.51 5.84 -0.19
CA LEU A 19 -1.10 4.77 0.62
C LEU A 19 -0.51 3.39 0.30
N MET A 20 -0.30 3.12 -0.99
CA MET A 20 0.19 1.83 -1.45
C MET A 20 0.95 1.92 -2.78
N TYR A 21 1.84 0.95 -2.97
CA TYR A 21 2.45 0.61 -4.26
C TYR A 21 2.07 -0.83 -4.62
N VAL A 22 1.77 -1.08 -5.89
CA VAL A 22 1.45 -2.42 -6.42
C VAL A 22 2.55 -2.86 -7.37
N GLY A 23 3.30 -3.90 -7.01
CA GLY A 23 4.31 -4.56 -7.84
C GLY A 23 3.78 -5.84 -8.49
N THR A 24 4.65 -6.58 -9.17
CA THR A 24 4.25 -7.79 -9.89
C THR A 24 3.88 -8.94 -8.95
N GLY A 25 4.58 -9.07 -7.82
CA GLY A 25 4.35 -10.16 -6.84
C GLY A 25 4.00 -9.70 -5.43
N MET A 26 4.20 -8.41 -5.12
CA MET A 26 4.01 -7.87 -3.79
C MET A 26 3.31 -6.53 -3.83
N ILE A 27 2.67 -6.17 -2.73
CA ILE A 27 2.13 -4.83 -2.48
C ILE A 27 2.82 -4.24 -1.25
N GLY A 28 3.16 -2.96 -1.30
CA GLY A 28 3.44 -2.18 -0.09
C GLY A 28 2.17 -1.43 0.28
N ILE A 29 1.59 -1.64 1.46
CA ILE A 29 0.29 -1.02 1.83
C ILE A 29 0.24 -0.65 3.31
N CYS A 30 -0.27 0.54 3.60
CA CYS A 30 -0.58 0.96 4.97
C CYS A 30 -2.03 0.59 5.33
N LEU A 31 -2.24 -0.52 6.04
CA LEU A 31 -3.58 -0.96 6.46
C LEU A 31 -4.15 -0.10 7.60
N GLU A 32 -3.28 0.51 8.41
CA GLU A 32 -3.64 1.36 9.55
C GLU A 32 -4.55 2.52 9.15
N VAL A 33 -4.24 3.17 8.01
CA VAL A 33 -5.00 4.34 7.50
C VAL A 33 -6.28 3.97 6.77
N ILE A 34 -6.56 2.69 6.54
CA ILE A 34 -7.86 2.22 6.04
C ILE A 34 -8.82 2.18 7.23
N THR A 35 -10.03 2.73 7.05
CA THR A 35 -11.01 2.71 8.15
C THR A 35 -11.33 1.28 8.54
N GLU A 36 -11.52 1.05 9.83
CA GLU A 36 -11.67 -0.29 10.43
C GLU A 36 -12.74 -1.14 9.74
N LYS A 37 -13.82 -0.50 9.26
CA LYS A 37 -14.89 -1.11 8.48
C LYS A 37 -14.42 -1.90 7.26
N TYR A 38 -13.33 -1.49 6.61
CA TYR A 38 -12.86 -2.09 5.36
C TYR A 38 -11.53 -2.85 5.48
N ARG A 39 -10.80 -2.69 6.60
CA ARG A 39 -9.41 -3.16 6.74
C ARG A 39 -9.25 -4.65 6.44
N ASP A 40 -10.02 -5.49 7.13
CA ASP A 40 -9.94 -6.95 6.98
C ASP A 40 -10.31 -7.42 5.57
N GLN A 41 -11.30 -6.76 4.95
CA GLN A 41 -11.73 -7.10 3.60
C GLN A 41 -10.67 -6.70 2.57
N VAL A 42 -10.06 -5.51 2.71
CA VAL A 42 -8.98 -5.08 1.83
C VAL A 42 -7.77 -6.01 1.98
N GLU A 43 -7.35 -6.31 3.21
CA GLU A 43 -6.24 -7.22 3.47
C GLU A 43 -6.48 -8.60 2.84
N SER A 44 -7.67 -9.18 3.03
CA SER A 44 -8.04 -10.47 2.44
C SER A 44 -8.06 -10.45 0.91
N MET A 45 -8.56 -9.38 0.30
CA MET A 45 -8.56 -9.23 -1.17
C MET A 45 -7.14 -9.12 -1.74
N VAL A 46 -6.28 -8.38 -1.06
CA VAL A 46 -4.90 -8.16 -1.49
C VAL A 46 -4.09 -9.46 -1.39
N LYS A 47 -4.20 -10.19 -0.27
CA LYS A 47 -3.51 -11.48 -0.05
C LYS A 47 -3.85 -12.56 -1.08
N GLN A 48 -4.95 -12.42 -1.83
CA GLN A 48 -5.30 -13.37 -2.90
C GLN A 48 -4.38 -13.26 -4.13
N HIS A 49 -3.69 -12.13 -4.30
CA HIS A 49 -2.93 -11.84 -5.52
C HIS A 49 -1.48 -11.44 -5.28
N HIS A 50 -1.17 -10.86 -4.12
CA HIS A 50 0.17 -10.33 -3.82
C HIS A 50 0.58 -10.67 -2.39
N ASP A 51 1.89 -10.81 -2.18
CA ASP A 51 2.47 -10.79 -0.84
C ASP A 51 2.33 -9.38 -0.24
N ILE A 52 1.93 -9.30 1.03
CA ILE A 52 1.78 -8.02 1.73
C ILE A 52 3.09 -7.66 2.44
N MET A 53 3.68 -6.55 2.02
CA MET A 53 4.59 -5.77 2.85
C MET A 53 3.79 -4.64 3.51
N GLU A 54 3.43 -4.85 4.77
CA GLU A 54 2.74 -3.80 5.52
C GLU A 54 3.72 -2.65 5.82
N ILE A 55 3.29 -1.42 5.56
CA ILE A 55 4.04 -0.21 5.90
C ILE A 55 3.33 0.56 7.01
N GLU A 56 4.12 1.14 7.91
CA GLU A 56 3.61 1.94 9.03
C GLU A 56 3.10 3.31 8.56
N ALA A 57 2.19 3.94 9.31
CA ALA A 57 1.76 5.30 9.03
C ALA A 57 2.95 6.30 9.00
N SER A 58 3.97 6.07 9.82
CA SER A 58 5.22 6.86 9.84
C SER A 58 5.98 6.78 8.49
N GLN A 59 6.02 5.60 7.87
CA GLN A 59 6.66 5.34 6.59
C GLN A 59 5.83 5.88 5.44
N LEU A 60 4.49 5.83 5.53
CA LEU A 60 3.58 6.51 4.61
C LEU A 60 3.84 8.01 4.55
N LEU A 61 4.03 8.67 5.70
CA LEU A 61 4.39 10.10 5.78
C LEU A 61 5.76 10.41 5.16
N SER A 62 6.61 9.39 5.04
CA SER A 62 7.91 9.45 4.37
C SER A 62 7.83 9.01 2.90
N PHE A 63 6.63 8.94 2.32
CA PHE A 63 6.36 8.53 0.93
C PHE A 63 6.80 7.10 0.58
N CYS A 64 6.89 6.20 1.57
CA CYS A 64 7.28 4.80 1.32
C CYS A 64 6.33 4.08 0.35
N GLY A 65 5.02 4.37 0.41
CA GLY A 65 4.05 3.84 -0.54
C GLY A 65 4.25 4.31 -1.98
N ASN A 66 4.92 5.46 -2.19
CA ASN A 66 5.20 6.00 -3.54
C ASN A 66 6.49 5.36 -4.10
N SER A 67 6.46 4.04 -4.19
CA SER A 67 7.56 3.21 -4.66
C SER A 67 7.30 2.69 -6.07
N LEU A 68 8.39 2.46 -6.81
CA LEU A 68 8.35 1.88 -8.15
C LEU A 68 9.09 0.55 -8.17
N GLU A 69 8.44 -0.46 -8.73
CA GLU A 69 9.12 -1.70 -9.12
C GLU A 69 10.00 -1.42 -10.35
N VAL A 70 11.29 -1.69 -10.23
CA VAL A 70 12.26 -1.42 -11.29
C VAL A 70 12.98 -2.69 -11.72
N LEU A 71 13.21 -2.79 -13.02
CA LEU A 71 13.97 -3.87 -13.65
C LEU A 71 15.38 -3.39 -13.99
N ASN A 72 16.36 -4.27 -13.80
CA ASN A 72 17.70 -4.03 -14.32
C ASN A 72 17.78 -4.26 -15.83
N LYS A 73 18.93 -3.94 -16.43
CA LYS A 73 19.20 -4.14 -17.87
C LYS A 73 19.05 -5.59 -18.35
N LYS A 74 18.96 -6.57 -17.44
CA LYS A 74 18.74 -7.99 -17.73
C LYS A 74 17.29 -8.42 -17.46
N MET A 75 16.36 -7.48 -17.31
CA MET A 75 14.93 -7.72 -17.02
C MET A 75 14.69 -8.50 -15.73
N ARG A 76 15.55 -8.32 -14.72
CA ARG A 76 15.34 -8.88 -13.38
C ARG A 76 14.99 -7.76 -12.42
N HIS A 77 14.06 -8.02 -11.49
CA HIS A 77 13.72 -7.11 -10.41
C HIS A 77 14.99 -6.74 -9.62
N PHE A 78 15.09 -5.47 -9.21
CA PHE A 78 16.04 -5.08 -8.18
C PHE A 78 15.42 -5.46 -6.84
N LEU A 79 16.07 -6.42 -6.15
CA LEU A 79 15.53 -7.32 -5.12
C LEU A 79 14.79 -8.52 -5.74
#